data_AF-A0A961SV69-F1
#
_entry.id   AF-A0A961SV69-F1
#
_cell.length_a   1.000
_cell.length_b   1.000
_cell.length_c   1.000
_cell.angle_alpha   90.00
_cell.angle_beta   90.00
_cell.angle_gamma   90.00
#
_symmetry.space_group_name_H-M   'P 1'
#
loop_
_entity.id
_entity.type
_entity.pdbx_description
1 polymer ?
#
loop_
_entity_poly.entity_id
_entity_poly.type
_entity_poly.pdbx_seq_one_letter_code
_entity_poly.pdbx_strand_id
1 'polypeptide(L)' 'LKGYCHPARFNAMVKAGKVPQDLIDKLPPPASYEKAYFPTLQEVDDNKAAVTGAWDSVVGANVQ' A
#
# COMPACT_ATOMS: atom_id res chain seq x y z
N LEU A 1 1.48 7.58 12.86
CA LEU A 1 1.91 8.32 11.65
C LEU A 1 3.14 9.21 11.87
N LYS A 2 3.89 9.05 12.98
CA LYS A 2 5.09 9.88 13.23
C LYS A 2 6.28 9.57 12.30
N GLY A 3 6.20 8.48 11.54
CA GLY A 3 7.10 8.18 10.42
C GLY A 3 6.64 8.74 9.07
N TYR A 4 5.62 9.62 9.06
CA TYR A 4 5.12 10.33 7.88
C TYR A 4 4.80 9.46 6.65
N CYS A 5 4.25 8.27 6.89
CA CYS A 5 3.80 7.35 5.84
C CYS A 5 2.29 7.10 5.95
N HIS A 6 1.63 6.83 4.82
CA HIS A 6 0.21 6.49 4.73
C HIS A 6 0.02 4.96 4.89
N PRO A 7 -0.43 4.46 6.07
CA PRO A 7 -0.67 3.04 6.24
C PRO A 7 -1.83 2.56 5.35
N ALA A 8 -1.91 1.25 5.12
CA ALA A 8 -2.99 0.65 4.30
C ALA A 8 -4.41 1.04 4.75
N ARG A 9 -4.58 1.34 6.04
CA ARG A 9 -5.87 1.75 6.62
C ARG A 9 -6.04 3.26 6.76
N PHE A 10 -5.16 4.07 6.17
CA PHE A 10 -5.11 5.53 6.34
C PHE A 10 -6.48 6.18 6.08
N ASN A 11 -7.08 5.93 4.91
CA ASN A 11 -8.37 6.54 4.54
C ASN A 11 -9.48 6.20 5.54
N ALA A 12 -9.50 4.97 6.07
CA ALA A 12 -10.46 4.57 7.09
C ALA A 12 -10.18 5.26 8.45
N MET A 13 -8.92 5.42 8.83
CA MET A 13 -8.53 6.12 10.05
C MET A 13 -8.86 7.62 10.01
N VAL A 14 -8.64 8.27 8.87
CA VAL A 14 -8.99 9.69 8.64
C VAL A 14 -10.50 9.87 8.74
N LYS A 15 -11.29 9.03 8.06
CA LYS A 15 -12.77 9.04 8.16
C LYS A 15 -13.25 8.81 9.58
N ALA A 16 -12.53 8.00 10.37
CA ALA A 16 -12.84 7.75 11.77
C ALA A 16 -12.29 8.82 12.75
N GLY A 17 -11.67 9.90 12.26
CA GLY A 17 -11.12 10.98 13.08
C GLY A 17 -9.94 10.56 13.97
N LYS A 18 -9.27 9.43 13.66
CA LYS A 18 -8.19 8.86 14.49
C LYS A 18 -6.81 9.41 14.16
N VAL A 19 -6.73 10.33 13.20
CA VAL A 19 -5.47 10.95 12.79
C VAL A 19 -5.46 12.40 13.24
N PRO A 20 -4.55 12.78 14.15
CA PRO A 20 -4.35 14.16 14.55
C PRO A 20 -4.06 15.08 13.34
N GLN A 21 -4.66 16.27 13.33
CA GLN A 21 -4.55 17.21 12.22
C GLN A 21 -3.11 17.67 11.99
N ASP A 22 -2.33 17.88 13.06
CA ASP A 22 -0.92 18.24 13.00
C ASP A 22 -0.04 17.20 12.28
N LEU A 23 -0.49 15.95 12.21
CA LEU A 23 0.14 14.89 11.44
C LEU A 23 -0.35 14.88 9.98
N ILE A 24 -1.63 15.16 9.71
CA ILE A 24 -2.16 15.31 8.35
C ILE A 24 -1.39 16.41 7.61
N ASP A 25 -1.17 17.55 8.27
CA ASP A 25 -0.55 18.73 7.67
C ASP A 25 0.94 18.50 7.30
N LYS A 26 1.56 17.46 7.86
CA LYS A 26 2.96 17.08 7.59
C LYS A 26 3.10 15.88 6.65
N LEU A 27 2.00 15.26 6.25
CA LEU A 27 2.01 14.15 5.31
C LEU A 27 2.08 14.65 3.86
N PRO A 28 2.69 13.88 2.94
CA PRO A 28 2.54 14.14 1.50
C PRO A 28 1.06 14.18 1.09
N PRO A 29 0.69 14.85 -0.02
CA PRO A 29 -0.69 14.93 -0.46
C PRO A 29 -1.38 13.55 -0.55
N PRO A 30 -2.56 13.37 0.07
CA PRO A 30 -3.22 12.06 0.14
C PRO A 30 -3.85 11.63 -1.19
N ALA A 31 -3.94 12.53 -2.18
CA ALA A 31 -4.56 12.28 -3.48
C ALA A 31 -3.99 11.04 -4.20
N SER A 32 -2.69 10.76 -4.03
CA SER A 32 -2.05 9.56 -4.59
C SER A 32 -2.60 8.24 -4.01
N TYR A 33 -3.16 8.27 -2.80
CA TYR A 33 -3.67 7.11 -2.07
C TYR A 33 -5.19 6.93 -2.18
N GLU A 34 -5.90 7.88 -2.79
CA GLU A 34 -7.36 7.77 -2.99
C GLU A 34 -7.75 6.61 -3.91
N LYS A 35 -6.90 6.32 -4.90
CA LYS A 35 -7.09 5.24 -5.87
C LYS A 35 -6.32 3.97 -5.50
N ALA A 36 -5.61 3.97 -4.38
CA ALA A 36 -4.83 2.81 -3.97
C ALA A 36 -5.77 1.66 -3.60
N TYR A 37 -5.61 0.53 -4.30
CA TYR A 37 -6.30 -0.70 -3.99
C TYR A 37 -5.40 -1.56 -3.10
N PHE A 38 -5.95 -1.99 -1.96
CA PHE A 38 -5.29 -2.90 -1.04
C PHE A 38 -5.94 -4.28 -1.19
N PRO A 39 -5.26 -5.25 -1.83
CA PRO A 39 -5.81 -6.58 -2.03
C PRO A 39 -6.07 -7.28 -0.69
N THR A 40 -7.04 -8.18 -0.69
CA THR A 40 -7.28 -9.14 0.39
C THR A 40 -6.12 -10.13 0.48
N LEU A 41 -6.02 -10.85 1.60
CA LEU A 41 -5.01 -11.89 1.75
C LEU A 41 -5.17 -13.00 0.70
N GLN A 42 -6.41 -13.38 0.37
CA GLN A 42 -6.67 -14.38 -0.67
C GLN A 42 -6.17 -13.92 -2.03
N GLU A 43 -6.46 -12.66 -2.42
CA GLU A 43 -5.96 -12.12 -3.69
C GLU A 43 -4.43 -12.05 -3.72
N VAL A 44 -3.77 -11.75 -2.59
CA VAL A 44 -2.30 -11.81 -2.49
C VAL A 44 -1.78 -13.23 -2.68
N ASP A 45 -2.37 -14.20 -2.00
CA ASP A 45 -1.95 -15.61 -2.05
C ASP A 45 -2.14 -16.19 -3.46
N ASP A 46 -3.27 -15.89 -4.10
CA ASP A 46 -3.57 -16.34 -5.47
C ASP A 46 -2.60 -15.72 -6.50
N ASN A 47 -2.26 -14.43 -6.34
CA ASN A 47 -1.33 -13.74 -7.23
C ASN A 47 0.13 -14.16 -7.01
N LYS A 48 0.51 -14.59 -5.80
CA LYS A 48 1.89 -14.94 -5.45
C LYS A 48 2.47 -15.98 -6.40
N ALA A 49 1.73 -17.06 -6.65
CA ALA A 49 2.19 -18.16 -7.51
C ALA A 49 2.47 -17.70 -8.95
N ALA A 50 1.57 -16.88 -9.51
CA ALA A 50 1.73 -16.33 -10.86
C ALA A 50 2.94 -15.40 -10.96
N VAL A 51 3.10 -14.49 -9.99
CA VAL A 51 4.22 -13.53 -9.97
C VAL A 51 5.56 -14.25 -9.81
N THR A 52 5.69 -15.14 -8.82
CA THR A 52 6.98 -15.81 -8.56
C THR A 52 7.38 -16.75 -9.70
N GLY A 53 6.41 -17.42 -10.34
CA GLY A 53 6.71 -18.34 -11.44
C GLY A 53 7.11 -17.64 -12.74
N ALA A 54 6.60 -16.43 -12.98
CA ALA A 54 6.85 -15.69 -14.22
C ALA A 54 7.94 -14.61 -14.10
N TRP A 55 8.40 -14.30 -12.87
CA TRP A 55 9.27 -13.16 -12.60
C TRP A 55 10.53 -13.14 -13.47
N ASP A 56 11.28 -14.26 -13.50
CA ASP A 56 12.55 -14.33 -14.24
C ASP A 56 12.35 -14.15 -15.75
N SER A 57 11.24 -14.64 -16.28
CA SER A 57 10.91 -14.57 -17.72
C SER A 57 10.45 -13.16 -18.13
N VAL A 58 9.66 -12.49 -17.29
CA VAL A 58 9.04 -11.19 -17.62
C VAL A 58 9.94 -10.01 -17.25
N VAL A 59 10.58 -10.06 -16.09
CA VAL A 59 11.40 -8.95 -15.56
C VAL A 59 12.87 -9.11 -15.95
N GLY A 60 13.33 -10.35 -16.18
CA GLY A 60 14.72 -10.62 -16.55
C GLY A 60 15.74 -10.36 -15.43
N ALA A 61 15.27 -10.17 -14.19
CA ALA A 61 16.11 -9.97 -13.02
C ALA A 61 16.04 -11.21 -12.12
N ASN A 62 17.14 -11.96 -12.08
CA ASN A 62 17.29 -13.15 -11.25
C ASN A 62 17.48 -12.72 -9.78
N VAL A 63 16.57 -13.11 -8.89
CA VAL A 63 16.68 -12.82 -7.45
C VAL A 63 17.34 -14.02 -6.77
N GLN A 64 18.63 -13.91 -6.45
CA GLN A 64 19.38 -14.89 -5.65
C GLN A 64 19.20 -14.67 -4.15
#